data_AF-A0A7S1BJQ7-F1
#
_entry.id   AF-A0A7S1BJQ7-F1
#
_cell.length_a   1.000
_cell.length_b   1.000
_cell.length_c   1.000
_cell.angle_alpha   90.00
_cell.angle_beta   90.00
_cell.angle_gamma   90.00
#
_symmetry.space_group_name_H-M   'P 1'
#
loop_
_entity.id
_entity.type
_entity.pdbx_description
1 polymer ?
#
loop_
_entity_poly.entity_id
_entity_poly.type
_entity_poly.pdbx_seq_one_letter_code
_entity_poly.pdbx_strand_id
1 'polypeptide(L)'
;GPQTWPLVRKVILQGPWACLSTGACLVDLPGVRDANVARAKVSENYIKKCNKIWVVAPIKRAVDDGTAKELLGEQFKRRLLMDGQYGNVSFICTQTDDCEVTEIIRDHADVAKHEKGRWEKISHLSQKICEMEKRIGQQKEEEEDYKADVNFESKFEAWKKENDNQIMRLKDHCELFQKELKFLCTTVRNEYSKKCLQEDFKEGLR
;
A
#
# COMPACT_ATOMS: atom_id res chain seq x y z
N GLY A 1 10.69 -20.41 13.13
CA GLY A 1 10.01 -21.72 13.15
C GLY A 1 10.77 -22.72 12.30
N PRO A 2 10.54 -24.03 12.46
CA PRO A 2 11.22 -25.06 11.66
C PRO A 2 10.92 -24.90 10.17
N GLN A 3 11.91 -25.24 9.33
CA GLN A 3 11.83 -25.09 7.88
C GLN A 3 10.82 -26.10 7.30
N THR A 4 9.77 -25.60 6.65
CA THR A 4 8.83 -26.43 5.89
C THR A 4 9.50 -26.94 4.60
N TRP A 5 9.26 -28.21 4.25
CA TRP A 5 9.70 -28.87 3.00
C TRP A 5 11.23 -29.00 2.78
N PRO A 6 11.98 -29.65 3.69
CA PRO A 6 13.44 -29.73 3.62
C PRO A 6 14.01 -30.45 2.39
N LEU A 7 13.22 -31.28 1.71
CA LEU A 7 13.64 -32.09 0.55
C LEU A 7 13.15 -31.52 -0.79
N VAL A 8 12.24 -30.55 -0.78
CA VAL A 8 11.63 -30.04 -2.01
C VAL A 8 12.53 -28.98 -2.63
N ARG A 9 13.12 -29.30 -3.78
CA ARG A 9 14.00 -28.39 -4.53
C ARG A 9 13.25 -27.46 -5.49
N LYS A 10 12.20 -27.97 -6.15
CA LYS A 10 11.46 -27.25 -7.18
C LYS A 10 10.04 -27.80 -7.27
N VAL A 11 9.07 -26.90 -7.37
CA VAL A 11 7.68 -27.22 -7.73
C VAL A 11 7.41 -26.59 -9.09
N ILE A 12 6.78 -27.35 -9.99
CA ILE A 12 6.32 -26.85 -11.30
C ILE A 12 4.81 -26.97 -11.29
N LEU A 13 4.13 -25.84 -11.47
CA LEU A 13 2.69 -25.79 -11.66
C LEU A 13 2.41 -25.60 -13.15
N GLN A 14 1.38 -26.28 -13.66
CA GLN A 14 0.90 -26.13 -15.04
C GLN A 14 -0.62 -25.99 -15.02
N GLY A 15 -1.15 -25.08 -15.82
CA GLY A 15 -2.59 -24.82 -15.88
C GLY A 15 -2.96 -23.91 -17.06
N PRO A 16 -4.25 -23.81 -17.40
CA PRO A 16 -4.74 -23.01 -18.52
C PRO A 16 -4.81 -21.52 -18.14
N TRP A 17 -3.68 -20.92 -17.79
CA TRP A 17 -3.62 -19.51 -17.40
C TRP A 17 -3.57 -18.60 -18.62
N ALA A 18 -4.66 -17.85 -18.85
CA ALA A 18 -4.77 -16.95 -20.01
C ALA A 18 -3.63 -15.92 -20.09
N CYS A 19 -3.14 -15.43 -18.95
CA CYS A 19 -2.02 -14.48 -18.88
C CYS A 19 -0.67 -15.06 -19.30
N LEU A 20 -0.53 -16.40 -19.37
CA LEU A 20 0.69 -17.10 -19.76
C LEU A 20 0.53 -17.82 -21.12
N SER A 21 -0.57 -17.59 -21.83
CA SER A 21 -0.93 -18.26 -23.09
C SER A 21 0.08 -18.03 -24.23
N THR A 22 0.87 -16.96 -24.15
CA THR A 22 1.93 -16.60 -25.10
C THR A 22 3.25 -17.33 -24.85
N GLY A 23 3.30 -18.26 -23.89
CA GLY A 23 4.51 -19.02 -23.54
C GLY A 23 5.36 -18.38 -22.44
N ALA A 24 4.87 -17.34 -21.77
CA ALA A 24 5.53 -16.76 -20.61
C ALA A 24 5.57 -17.75 -19.42
N CYS A 25 6.67 -17.74 -18.66
CA CYS A 25 6.84 -18.56 -17.47
C CYS A 25 7.20 -17.67 -16.28
N LEU A 26 6.41 -17.75 -15.21
CA LEU A 26 6.72 -17.06 -13.95
C LEU A 26 7.49 -17.99 -13.03
N VAL A 27 8.60 -17.49 -12.50
CA VAL A 27 9.40 -18.21 -11.51
C VAL A 27 9.39 -17.38 -10.22
N ASP A 28 8.77 -17.93 -9.18
CA ASP A 28 8.87 -17.38 -7.84
C ASP A 28 10.18 -17.88 -7.20
N LEU A 29 11.04 -16.94 -6.81
CA LEU A 29 12.37 -17.22 -6.27
C LEU A 29 12.37 -17.00 -4.76
N PRO A 30 13.04 -17.87 -3.98
CA PRO A 30 13.22 -17.62 -2.56
C PRO A 30 13.92 -16.29 -2.34
N GLY A 31 13.43 -15.54 -1.33
CA GLY A 31 13.84 -14.16 -1.07
C GLY A 31 15.34 -14.00 -0.81
N VAL A 32 15.87 -12.81 -1.08
CA VAL A 32 17.31 -12.51 -0.97
C VAL A 32 17.86 -12.63 0.47
N ARG A 33 16.98 -12.62 1.48
CA ARG A 33 17.29 -12.84 2.90
C ARG A 33 17.00 -14.26 3.38
N ASP A 34 16.89 -15.22 2.47
CA ASP A 34 16.71 -16.60 2.85
C ASP A 34 17.93 -17.10 3.64
N ALA A 35 17.73 -17.50 4.90
CA ALA A 35 18.79 -18.00 5.78
C ALA A 35 19.49 -19.25 5.21
N ASN A 36 18.88 -19.91 4.21
CA ASN A 36 19.42 -21.09 3.57
C ASN A 36 20.24 -20.73 2.32
N VAL A 37 21.57 -20.86 2.45
CA VAL A 37 22.57 -20.61 1.39
C VAL A 37 22.29 -21.39 0.10
N ALA A 38 21.75 -22.61 0.19
CA ALA A 38 21.44 -23.41 -0.99
C ALA A 38 20.27 -22.79 -1.79
N ARG A 39 19.27 -22.21 -1.11
CA ARG A 39 18.15 -21.51 -1.76
C ARG A 39 18.59 -20.21 -2.41
N ALA A 40 19.45 -19.44 -1.74
CA ALA A 40 20.06 -18.24 -2.32
C ALA A 40 20.82 -18.54 -3.62
N LYS A 41 21.61 -19.63 -3.64
CA LYS A 41 22.38 -20.04 -4.83
C LYS A 41 21.48 -20.54 -5.98
N VAL A 42 20.32 -21.11 -5.67
CA VAL A 42 19.31 -21.44 -6.70
C VAL A 42 18.73 -20.15 -7.28
N SER A 43 18.33 -19.18 -6.46
CA SER A 43 17.84 -17.88 -6.92
C SER A 43 18.85 -17.17 -7.82
N GLU A 44 20.12 -17.10 -7.42
CA GLU A 44 21.18 -16.46 -8.22
C GLU A 44 21.34 -17.09 -9.61
N ASN A 45 21.31 -18.42 -9.72
CA ASN A 45 21.42 -19.09 -11.01
C ASN A 45 20.19 -18.89 -11.91
N TYR A 46 19.01 -18.73 -11.31
CA TYR A 46 17.79 -18.48 -12.05
C TYR A 46 17.72 -17.04 -12.56
N ILE A 47 18.12 -16.06 -11.75
CA ILE A 47 18.16 -14.64 -12.13
C ILE A 47 18.90 -14.46 -13.45
N LYS A 48 20.08 -15.06 -13.60
CA LYS A 48 20.91 -15.02 -14.83
C LYS A 48 20.24 -15.55 -16.10
N LYS A 49 19.22 -16.40 -15.95
CA LYS A 49 18.48 -17.01 -17.07
C LYS A 49 17.16 -16.29 -17.35
N CYS A 50 16.72 -15.40 -16.47
CA CYS A 50 15.47 -14.67 -16.62
C CYS A 50 15.57 -13.59 -17.70
N ASN A 51 14.55 -13.47 -18.54
CA ASN A 51 14.47 -12.39 -19.53
C ASN A 51 14.07 -11.05 -18.90
N LYS A 52 13.26 -11.09 -17.84
CA LYS A 52 12.80 -9.95 -17.05
C LYS A 52 12.81 -10.33 -15.58
N ILE A 53 13.17 -9.37 -14.72
CA ILE A 53 13.28 -9.56 -13.28
C ILE A 53 12.36 -8.57 -12.60
N TRP A 54 11.49 -9.05 -11.71
CA TRP A 54 10.61 -8.21 -10.92
C TRP A 54 11.05 -8.24 -9.46
N VAL A 55 11.42 -7.08 -8.93
CA VAL A 55 11.67 -6.90 -7.50
C VAL A 55 10.37 -6.43 -6.87
N VAL A 56 9.76 -7.28 -6.05
CA VAL A 56 8.44 -7.03 -5.46
C VAL A 56 8.60 -6.74 -3.97
N ALA A 57 8.15 -5.56 -3.51
CA ALA A 57 8.23 -5.18 -2.10
C ALA A 57 7.07 -4.25 -1.69
N PRO A 58 6.64 -4.27 -0.41
CA PRO A 58 5.74 -3.26 0.14
C PRO A 58 6.22 -1.83 -0.13
N ILE A 59 5.31 -0.92 -0.48
CA ILE A 59 5.65 0.47 -0.80
C ILE A 59 6.39 1.18 0.34
N LYS A 60 5.99 0.92 1.60
CA LYS A 60 6.66 1.43 2.81
C LYS A 60 8.15 1.07 2.82
N ARG A 61 8.48 -0.16 2.41
CA ARG A 61 9.85 -0.66 2.34
C ARG A 61 10.59 -0.17 1.10
N ALA A 62 9.87 0.00 -0.01
CA ALA A 62 10.45 0.42 -1.28
C ALA A 62 10.99 1.84 -1.25
N VAL A 63 10.41 2.70 -0.41
CA VAL A 63 10.77 4.12 -0.32
C VAL A 63 11.63 4.42 0.92
N ASP A 64 11.61 3.53 1.91
CA ASP A 64 12.47 3.66 3.09
C ASP A 64 13.95 3.58 2.68
N ASP A 65 14.67 4.64 3.05
CA ASP A 65 16.05 4.97 2.70
C ASP A 65 17.02 3.80 2.99
N GLY A 66 16.71 2.98 4.00
CA GLY A 66 17.50 1.80 4.34
C GLY A 66 17.24 0.59 3.45
N THR A 67 15.98 0.34 3.06
CA THR A 67 15.63 -0.93 2.41
C THR A 67 15.63 -0.86 0.90
N ALA A 68 15.36 0.31 0.29
CA ALA A 68 15.59 0.50 -1.14
C ALA A 68 17.08 0.35 -1.49
N LYS A 69 17.95 0.94 -0.67
CA LYS A 69 19.41 0.79 -0.75
C LYS A 69 19.90 -0.63 -0.46
N GLU A 70 19.18 -1.45 0.32
CA GLU A 70 19.53 -2.86 0.48
C GLU A 70 19.00 -3.75 -0.65
N LEU A 71 17.73 -3.56 -1.06
CA LEU A 71 17.08 -4.33 -2.13
C LEU A 71 17.70 -4.05 -3.50
N LEU A 72 18.12 -2.81 -3.73
CA LEU A 72 18.86 -2.34 -4.91
C LEU A 72 20.29 -1.95 -4.54
N GLY A 73 20.89 -2.59 -3.53
CA GLY A 73 22.24 -2.26 -3.11
C GLY A 73 23.27 -2.42 -4.20
N GLU A 74 24.42 -1.76 -4.03
CA GLU A 74 25.51 -1.77 -5.00
C GLU A 74 25.86 -3.19 -5.45
N GLN A 75 25.80 -4.18 -4.56
CA GLN A 75 26.06 -5.57 -4.93
C GLN A 75 25.01 -6.14 -5.88
N PHE A 76 23.72 -5.88 -5.65
CA PHE A 76 22.65 -6.36 -6.54
C PHE A 76 22.71 -5.62 -7.89
N LYS A 77 22.87 -4.30 -7.88
CA LYS A 77 23.06 -3.49 -9.10
C LYS A 77 24.29 -3.91 -9.88
N ARG A 78 25.45 -4.08 -9.24
CA ARG A 78 26.70 -4.53 -9.87
C ARG A 78 26.56 -5.92 -10.45
N ARG A 79 25.86 -6.84 -9.78
CA ARG A 79 25.55 -8.17 -10.33
C ARG A 79 24.68 -8.06 -11.59
N LEU A 80 23.62 -7.27 -11.55
CA LEU A 80 22.76 -7.03 -12.72
C LEU A 80 23.51 -6.37 -13.90
N LEU A 81 24.43 -5.46 -13.61
CA LEU A 81 25.32 -4.85 -14.60
C LEU A 81 26.28 -5.89 -15.21
N MET A 82 26.94 -6.69 -14.37
CA MET A 82 27.89 -7.72 -14.81
C MET A 82 27.22 -8.83 -15.62
N ASP A 83 25.99 -9.20 -15.25
CA ASP A 83 25.20 -10.22 -15.95
C ASP A 83 24.44 -9.63 -17.18
N GLY A 84 24.58 -8.32 -17.48
CA GLY A 84 23.92 -7.66 -18.62
C GLY A 84 22.40 -7.53 -18.50
N GLN A 85 21.85 -7.70 -17.30
CA GLN A 85 20.42 -7.73 -17.02
C GLN A 85 19.86 -6.42 -16.45
N TYR A 86 20.69 -5.38 -16.28
CA TYR A 86 20.29 -4.11 -15.67
C TYR A 86 19.06 -3.47 -16.34
N GLY A 87 18.96 -3.50 -17.68
CA GLY A 87 17.81 -2.96 -18.42
C GLY A 87 16.54 -3.84 -18.38
N ASN A 88 16.59 -5.00 -17.70
CA ASN A 88 15.52 -5.98 -17.65
C ASN A 88 14.85 -6.07 -16.27
N VAL A 89 15.17 -5.15 -15.36
CA VAL A 89 14.60 -5.11 -14.00
C VAL A 89 13.42 -4.17 -13.93
N SER A 90 12.38 -4.56 -13.20
CA SER A 90 11.26 -3.70 -12.84
C SER A 90 10.99 -3.81 -11.36
N PHE A 91 10.74 -2.67 -10.71
CA PHE A 91 10.38 -2.64 -9.29
C PHE A 91 8.86 -2.53 -9.16
N ILE A 92 8.26 -3.42 -8.37
CA ILE A 92 6.81 -3.49 -8.14
C ILE A 92 6.56 -3.20 -6.66
N CYS A 93 5.91 -2.07 -6.40
CA CYS A 93 5.47 -1.69 -5.05
C CYS A 93 4.11 -2.31 -4.76
N THR A 94 4.02 -3.14 -3.70
CA THR A 94 2.77 -3.73 -3.21
C THR A 94 2.23 -2.96 -2.00
N GLN A 95 1.02 -3.28 -1.54
CA GLN A 95 0.40 -2.65 -0.36
C GLN A 95 0.32 -1.11 -0.48
N THR A 96 -0.01 -0.63 -1.69
CA THR A 96 -0.08 0.81 -1.98
C THR A 96 -1.26 1.48 -1.28
N ASP A 97 -2.28 0.70 -0.94
CA ASP A 97 -3.49 1.08 -0.21
C ASP A 97 -3.29 1.22 1.31
N ASP A 98 -2.18 0.71 1.85
CA ASP A 98 -1.81 0.84 3.26
C ASP A 98 -1.09 2.18 3.52
N CYS A 99 -1.85 3.28 3.42
CA CYS A 99 -1.38 4.65 3.66
C CYS A 99 -2.22 5.37 4.72
N GLU A 100 -1.54 6.13 5.58
CA GLU A 100 -2.17 7.01 6.56
C GLU A 100 -2.31 8.42 6.00
N VAL A 101 -3.54 8.93 5.96
CA VAL A 101 -3.84 10.25 5.38
C VAL A 101 -3.02 11.37 6.05
N THR A 102 -2.85 11.29 7.36
CA THR A 102 -2.11 12.27 8.16
C THR A 102 -0.62 12.31 7.81
N GLU A 103 0.00 11.15 7.57
CA GLU A 103 1.38 11.03 7.10
C GLU A 103 1.54 11.72 5.74
N ILE A 104 0.64 11.45 4.79
CA ILE A 104 0.71 12.03 3.44
C ILE A 104 0.55 13.56 3.45
N ILE A 105 -0.39 14.07 4.26
CA ILE A 105 -0.61 15.52 4.39
C ILE A 105 0.61 16.21 5.02
N ARG A 106 1.30 15.56 5.97
CA ARG A 106 2.47 16.13 6.64
C ARG A 106 3.73 16.06 5.77
N ASP A 107 4.00 14.89 5.19
CA ASP A 107 5.30 14.55 4.62
C ASP A 107 5.35 14.78 3.09
N HIS A 108 4.19 14.86 2.42
CA HIS A 108 4.09 14.95 0.96
C HIS A 108 3.13 16.04 0.46
N ALA A 109 2.99 17.13 1.24
CA ALA A 109 2.17 18.28 0.87
C ALA A 109 2.66 18.97 -0.41
N ASP A 110 3.97 18.98 -0.64
CA ASP A 110 4.60 19.50 -1.86
C ASP A 110 4.15 18.72 -3.10
N VAL A 111 4.19 17.38 -3.01
CA VAL A 111 3.73 16.50 -4.08
C VAL A 111 2.25 16.71 -4.31
N ALA A 112 1.43 16.75 -3.24
CA ALA A 112 -0.01 16.99 -3.36
C ALA A 112 -0.36 18.28 -4.14
N LYS A 113 0.49 19.32 -4.07
CA LYS A 113 0.32 20.60 -4.78
C LYS A 113 0.76 20.59 -6.25
N HIS A 114 1.42 19.54 -6.74
CA HIS A 114 1.80 19.43 -8.15
C HIS A 114 0.60 19.47 -9.10
N GLU A 115 -0.54 18.95 -8.65
CA GLU A 115 -1.78 18.94 -9.42
C GLU A 115 -2.71 20.05 -8.89
N LYS A 116 -3.11 20.96 -9.80
CA LYS A 116 -3.94 22.11 -9.46
C LYS A 116 -5.25 21.66 -8.82
N GLY A 117 -5.57 22.17 -7.62
CA GLY A 117 -6.82 21.87 -6.93
C GLY A 117 -6.79 20.60 -6.09
N ARG A 118 -5.76 19.74 -6.21
CA ARG A 118 -5.68 18.47 -5.47
C ARG A 118 -5.49 18.70 -3.99
N TRP A 119 -4.60 19.63 -3.61
CA TRP A 119 -4.37 19.98 -2.20
C TRP A 119 -5.61 20.62 -1.56
N GLU A 120 -6.28 21.52 -2.27
CA GLU A 120 -7.52 22.16 -1.83
C GLU A 120 -8.61 21.10 -1.60
N LYS A 121 -8.72 20.13 -2.52
CA LYS A 121 -9.67 19.02 -2.40
C LYS A 121 -9.36 18.12 -1.20
N ILE A 122 -8.10 17.73 -1.00
CA ILE A 122 -7.65 16.95 0.16
C ILE A 122 -8.00 17.69 1.46
N SER A 123 -7.66 18.99 1.55
CA SER A 123 -7.91 19.82 2.73
C SER A 123 -9.40 19.94 3.03
N HIS A 124 -10.21 20.22 2.00
CA HIS A 124 -11.66 20.35 2.13
C HIS A 124 -12.34 19.02 2.50
N LEU A 125 -11.92 17.89 1.91
CA LEU A 125 -12.43 16.57 2.30
C LEU A 125 -12.05 16.23 3.74
N SER A 126 -10.80 16.48 4.14
CA SER A 126 -10.35 16.26 5.52
C SER A 126 -11.14 17.10 6.52
N GLN A 127 -11.44 18.36 6.20
CA GLN A 127 -12.27 19.22 7.04
C GLN A 127 -13.70 18.69 7.15
N LYS A 128 -14.32 18.31 6.03
CA LYS A 128 -15.68 17.75 6.02
C LYS A 128 -15.80 16.46 6.82
N ILE A 129 -14.80 15.58 6.73
CA ILE A 129 -14.76 14.34 7.51
C ILE A 129 -14.69 14.68 9.00
N CYS A 130 -13.79 15.57 9.41
CA CYS A 130 -13.67 16.00 10.80
C CYS A 130 -14.99 16.60 11.34
N GLU A 131 -15.66 17.46 10.56
CA GLU A 131 -16.96 18.03 10.90
C GLU A 131 -18.05 16.96 11.04
N MET A 132 -18.10 15.99 10.13
CA MET A 132 -19.07 14.90 10.17
C MET A 132 -18.82 13.93 11.34
N GLU A 133 -17.56 13.57 11.58
CA GLU A 133 -17.16 12.73 12.72
C GLU A 133 -17.52 13.38 14.05
N LYS A 134 -17.31 14.71 14.18
CA LYS A 134 -17.74 15.47 15.36
C LYS A 134 -19.25 15.41 15.55
N ARG A 135 -20.04 15.59 14.48
CA ARG A 135 -21.51 15.48 14.54
C ARG A 135 -21.97 14.07 14.93
N ILE A 136 -21.34 13.04 14.39
CA ILE A 136 -21.63 11.64 14.75
C ILE A 136 -21.27 11.39 16.22
N GLY A 137 -20.17 11.95 16.72
CA GLY A 137 -19.77 11.88 18.13
C GLY A 137 -20.82 12.50 19.05
N GLN A 138 -21.25 13.73 18.75
CA GLN A 138 -22.30 14.42 19.50
C GLN A 138 -23.61 13.62 19.56
N GLN A 139 -24.06 13.07 18.42
CA GLN A 139 -25.27 12.25 18.38
C GLN A 139 -25.15 10.93 19.15
N LYS A 140 -23.94 10.36 19.25
CA LYS A 140 -23.68 9.17 20.07
C LYS A 140 -23.67 9.50 21.56
N GLU A 141 -23.09 10.63 21.95
CA GLU A 141 -23.12 11.10 23.33
C GLU A 141 -24.56 11.36 23.78
N GLU A 142 -25.37 12.03 22.94
CA GLU A 142 -26.81 12.19 23.18
C GLU A 142 -27.52 10.84 23.33
N GLU A 143 -27.21 9.86 22.47
CA GLU A 143 -27.75 8.49 22.57
C GLU A 143 -27.45 7.84 23.93
N GLU A 144 -26.22 8.00 24.43
CA GLU A 144 -25.81 7.46 25.74
C GLU A 144 -26.48 8.19 26.91
N ASP A 145 -26.65 9.51 26.83
CA ASP A 145 -27.38 10.29 27.83
C ASP A 145 -28.86 9.84 27.93
N TYR A 146 -29.51 9.58 26.78
CA TYR A 146 -30.86 9.03 26.78
C TYR A 146 -30.90 7.63 27.40
N LYS A 147 -29.92 6.77 27.09
CA LYS A 147 -29.77 5.41 27.68
C LYS A 147 -29.60 5.39 29.19
N ALA A 148 -29.14 6.48 29.79
CA ALA A 148 -28.98 6.61 31.23
C ALA A 148 -30.27 7.08 31.96
N ASP A 149 -31.32 7.52 31.26
CA ASP A 149 -32.59 7.97 31.87
C ASP A 149 -33.44 6.77 32.37
N VAL A 150 -34.06 6.92 33.54
CA VAL A 150 -34.91 5.91 34.19
C VAL A 150 -36.20 5.64 33.38
N ASN A 151 -36.60 6.57 32.50
CA ASN A 151 -37.79 6.47 31.64
C ASN A 151 -37.43 6.26 30.14
N PHE A 152 -36.35 5.52 29.91
CA PHE A 152 -35.65 5.37 28.63
C PHE A 152 -36.50 4.82 27.48
N GLU A 153 -37.29 3.76 27.67
CA GLU A 153 -37.84 2.97 26.55
C GLU A 153 -38.65 3.80 25.54
N SER A 154 -39.65 4.58 25.99
CA SER A 154 -40.47 5.40 25.08
C SER A 154 -39.73 6.61 24.49
N LYS A 155 -38.90 7.29 25.28
CA LYS A 155 -38.14 8.46 24.79
C LYS A 155 -37.05 8.05 23.80
N PHE A 156 -36.39 6.93 24.06
CA PHE A 156 -35.36 6.39 23.20
C PHE A 156 -35.90 5.84 21.89
N GLU A 157 -37.02 5.12 21.90
CA GLU A 157 -37.64 4.66 20.66
C GLU A 157 -38.04 5.83 19.75
N ALA A 158 -38.58 6.91 20.32
CA ALA A 158 -38.91 8.13 19.59
C ALA A 158 -37.65 8.81 19.01
N TRP A 159 -36.64 9.04 19.84
CA TRP A 159 -35.36 9.62 19.42
C TRP A 159 -34.67 8.79 18.35
N LYS A 160 -34.65 7.46 18.52
CA LYS A 160 -34.03 6.52 17.59
C LYS A 160 -34.72 6.54 16.23
N LYS A 161 -36.05 6.54 16.20
CA LYS A 161 -36.82 6.60 14.95
C LYS A 161 -36.58 7.90 14.18
N GLU A 162 -36.32 9.01 14.88
CA GLU A 162 -36.04 10.31 14.30
C GLU A 162 -34.57 10.43 13.82
N ASN A 163 -33.62 9.89 14.58
CA ASN A 163 -32.19 10.12 14.37
C ASN A 163 -31.47 9.00 13.61
N ASP A 164 -31.97 7.77 13.58
CA ASP A 164 -31.31 6.63 12.92
C ASP A 164 -31.02 6.91 11.44
N ASN A 165 -32.00 7.45 10.72
CA ASN A 165 -31.85 7.81 9.31
C ASN A 165 -30.81 8.91 9.09
N GLN A 166 -30.72 9.88 10.01
CA GLN A 166 -29.75 10.97 9.93
C GLN A 166 -28.34 10.47 10.24
N ILE A 167 -28.18 9.68 11.30
CA ILE A 167 -26.91 9.07 11.70
C ILE A 167 -26.40 8.16 10.58
N MET A 168 -27.28 7.35 9.99
CA MET A 168 -26.93 6.47 8.86
C MET A 168 -26.43 7.27 7.67
N ARG A 169 -27.15 8.32 7.24
CA ARG A 169 -26.71 9.19 6.13
C ARG A 169 -25.39 9.90 6.42
N LEU A 170 -25.17 10.36 7.65
CA LEU A 170 -23.91 10.99 8.04
C LEU A 170 -22.75 10.01 7.99
N LYS A 171 -22.95 8.78 8.46
CA LYS A 171 -21.95 7.69 8.37
C LYS A 171 -21.65 7.35 6.92
N ASP A 172 -22.67 7.18 6.08
CA ASP A 172 -22.50 6.85 4.66
C ASP A 172 -21.69 7.93 3.92
N HIS A 173 -22.02 9.21 4.14
CA HIS A 173 -21.26 10.31 3.55
C HIS A 173 -19.83 10.42 4.09
N CYS A 174 -19.63 10.19 5.39
CA CYS A 174 -18.30 10.17 5.99
C CYS A 174 -17.44 9.07 5.37
N GLU A 175 -17.99 7.86 5.21
CA GLU A 175 -17.29 6.73 4.59
C GLU A 175 -16.96 7.02 3.11
N LEU A 176 -17.88 7.64 2.36
CA LEU A 176 -17.63 8.05 0.98
C LEU A 176 -16.49 9.06 0.87
N PHE A 177 -16.48 10.10 1.72
CA PHE A 177 -15.40 11.08 1.74
C PHE A 177 -14.08 10.49 2.21
N GLN A 178 -14.09 9.59 3.19
CA GLN A 178 -12.90 8.86 3.62
C GLN A 178 -12.30 8.03 2.48
N LYS A 179 -13.14 7.33 1.69
CA LYS A 179 -12.68 6.58 0.50
C LYS A 179 -12.06 7.50 -0.55
N GLU A 180 -12.71 8.63 -0.84
CA GLU A 180 -12.21 9.61 -1.81
C GLU A 180 -10.89 10.24 -1.34
N LEU A 181 -10.80 10.62 -0.06
CA LEU A 181 -9.59 11.17 0.54
C LEU A 181 -8.45 10.16 0.50
N LYS A 182 -8.71 8.90 0.89
CA LYS A 182 -7.73 7.82 0.87
C LYS A 182 -7.21 7.56 -0.54
N PHE A 183 -8.08 7.60 -1.56
CA PHE A 183 -7.67 7.48 -2.96
C PHE A 183 -6.72 8.60 -3.40
N LEU A 184 -7.03 9.85 -3.07
CA LEU A 184 -6.15 11.00 -3.37
C LEU A 184 -4.81 10.86 -2.66
N CYS A 185 -4.81 10.54 -1.37
CA CYS A 185 -3.59 10.34 -0.59
C CYS A 185 -2.73 9.18 -1.13
N THR A 186 -3.36 8.07 -1.54
CA THR A 186 -2.67 6.94 -2.18
C THR A 186 -2.00 7.39 -3.48
N THR A 187 -2.68 8.21 -4.28
CA THR A 187 -2.14 8.74 -5.54
C THR A 187 -0.92 9.62 -5.29
N VAL A 188 -0.99 10.54 -4.32
CA VAL A 188 0.14 11.40 -3.92
C VAL A 188 1.32 10.56 -3.46
N ARG A 189 1.09 9.56 -2.59
CA ARG A 189 2.14 8.66 -2.12
C ARG A 189 2.80 7.91 -3.27
N ASN A 190 2.00 7.35 -4.19
CA ASN A 190 2.50 6.60 -5.32
C ASN A 190 3.35 7.48 -6.24
N GLU A 191 2.96 8.73 -6.45
CA GLU A 191 3.74 9.72 -7.22
C GLU A 191 5.09 10.00 -6.56
N TYR A 192 5.08 10.31 -5.26
CA TYR A 192 6.31 10.50 -4.48
C TYR A 192 7.23 9.28 -4.54
N SER A 193 6.68 8.11 -4.22
CA SER A 193 7.41 6.83 -4.18
C SER A 193 8.07 6.50 -5.53
N LYS A 194 7.32 6.71 -6.62
CA LYS A 194 7.83 6.51 -7.97
C LYS A 194 9.00 7.45 -8.28
N LYS A 195 8.90 8.71 -7.88
CA LYS A 195 9.96 9.71 -8.09
C LYS A 195 11.22 9.34 -7.31
N CYS A 196 11.11 9.05 -6.01
CA CYS A 196 12.24 8.64 -5.17
C CYS A 196 12.94 7.40 -5.72
N LEU A 197 12.19 6.34 -6.04
CA LEU A 197 12.76 5.12 -6.62
C LEU A 197 13.48 5.36 -7.95
N GLN A 198 12.97 6.26 -8.79
CA GLN A 198 13.61 6.63 -10.04
C GLN A 198 14.89 7.43 -9.83
N GLU A 199 14.91 8.32 -8.84
CA GLU A 199 16.09 9.07 -8.43
C GLU A 199 17.16 8.14 -7.86
N ASP A 200 16.82 7.27 -6.90
CA ASP A 200 17.73 6.27 -6.33
C ASP A 200 18.32 5.32 -7.38
N PHE A 201 17.52 4.94 -8.37
CA PHE A 201 17.98 4.10 -9.46
C PHE A 201 18.94 4.86 -10.38
N LYS A 202 18.74 6.17 -10.59
CA LYS A 202 19.64 7.03 -11.36
C LYS A 202 20.91 7.40 -10.58
N GLU A 203 20.83 7.60 -9.27
CA GLU A 203 21.98 7.98 -8.45
C GLU A 203 22.93 6.83 -8.24
N GLY A 204 22.44 5.60 -8.02
CA GLY A 204 23.32 4.43 -7.99
C GLY A 204 23.87 4.00 -9.36
N LEU A 205 23.73 4.84 -10.40
CA LEU A 205 24.46 4.74 -11.67
C LEU A 205 25.70 5.67 -11.72
N ARG A 206 25.85 6.58 -10.74
CA ARG A 206 26.99 7.52 -10.66
C ARG A 206 28.11 6.97 -9.79
#